data_AF-A0AAN6E8V5-F1
#
_entry.id   AF-A0AAN6E8V5-F1
#
_cell.length_a   1.000
_cell.length_b   1.000
_cell.length_c   1.000
_cell.angle_alpha   90.00
_cell.angle_beta   90.00
_cell.angle_gamma   90.00
#
_symmetry.space_group_name_H-M   'P 1'
#
loop_
_entity.id
_entity.type
_entity.pdbx_description
1 polymer ?
#
loop_
_entity_poly.entity_id
_entity_poly.type
_entity_poly.pdbx_seq_one_letter_code
_entity_poly.pdbx_strand_id
1 'polypeptide(L)'
;MTILGGMQVSSRGDLSNWMVPRKMVKGMGGAMDLVSAPKSRVVVTMTHTSKDGSPKILQENTLPLTGVQCVDRIITDKCVFDVIPNKGLLLRELSYGQTVDSIRASTGCSFEVASDVAETY
;
A
#
# COMPACT_ATOMS: atom_id res chain seq x y z
N MET A 1 -3.09 -13.49 9.99
CA MET A 1 -3.54 -12.27 9.29
C MET A 1 -3.09 -11.09 10.13
N THR A 2 -2.41 -10.14 9.49
CA THR A 2 -1.83 -8.95 10.10
C THR A 2 -2.42 -7.74 9.39
N ILE A 3 -2.95 -6.76 10.14
CA ILE A 3 -3.45 -5.50 9.58
C ILE A 3 -2.64 -4.35 10.19
N LEU A 4 -2.06 -3.51 9.35
CA LEU A 4 -1.18 -2.42 9.76
C LEU A 4 -1.48 -1.13 9.00
N GLY A 5 -1.13 0.01 9.60
CA GLY A 5 -1.04 1.28 8.88
C GLY A 5 0.20 1.34 7.98
N GLY A 6 0.14 2.18 6.95
CA GLY A 6 1.25 2.44 6.03
C GLY A 6 1.51 3.94 5.80
N MET A 7 2.79 4.32 5.78
CA MET A 7 3.22 5.63 5.28
C MET A 7 3.52 5.57 3.79
N GLN A 8 4.18 4.50 3.34
CA GLN A 8 4.37 4.17 1.92
C GLN A 8 4.25 2.66 1.71
N VAL A 9 3.78 2.28 0.51
CA VAL A 9 3.84 0.91 0.01
C VAL A 9 4.39 0.92 -1.42
N SER A 10 5.34 0.03 -1.72
CA SER A 10 5.92 -0.04 -3.06
C SER A 10 5.07 -0.90 -3.99
N SER A 11 5.31 -0.79 -5.30
CA SER A 11 4.69 -1.62 -6.34
C SER A 11 4.87 -3.12 -6.12
N ARG A 12 5.92 -3.52 -5.38
CA ARG A 12 6.24 -4.91 -5.05
C ARG A 12 5.79 -5.32 -3.63
N GLY A 13 5.14 -4.44 -2.90
CA GLY A 13 4.68 -4.71 -1.54
C GLY A 13 5.72 -4.47 -0.44
N ASP A 14 6.70 -3.60 -0.66
CA ASP A 14 7.58 -3.14 0.42
C ASP A 14 6.82 -2.15 1.31
N LEU A 15 6.86 -2.32 2.63
CA LEU A 15 6.15 -1.47 3.59
C LEU A 15 7.12 -0.50 4.26
N SER A 16 6.75 0.78 4.37
CA SER A 16 7.39 1.75 5.27
C SER A 16 6.34 2.36 6.21
N ASN A 17 6.49 2.19 7.52
CA ASN A 17 5.50 2.72 8.47
C ASN A 17 6.02 3.15 9.86
N TRP A 18 7.34 3.16 10.11
CA TRP A 18 7.88 3.39 11.45
C TRP A 18 8.63 4.72 11.63
N MET A 19 9.10 5.34 10.54
CA MET A 19 9.92 6.55 10.59
C MET A 19 9.72 7.45 9.36
N VAL A 20 9.73 8.75 9.60
CA VAL A 20 9.97 9.80 8.60
C VAL A 20 11.25 10.55 9.01
N PRO A 21 12.34 10.47 8.22
CA PRO A 21 13.58 11.16 8.54
C PRO A 21 13.35 12.64 8.87
N ARG A 22 13.98 13.12 9.96
CA ARG A 22 13.90 14.53 10.42
C ARG A 22 12.52 15.02 10.87
N LYS A 23 11.48 14.17 10.89
CA LYS A 23 10.12 14.58 11.29
C LYS A 23 9.50 13.68 12.35
N MET A 24 9.63 12.35 12.21
CA MET A 24 8.97 11.40 13.10
C MET A 24 9.81 10.14 13.28
N VAL A 25 10.18 9.84 14.52
CA VAL A 25 10.85 8.61 14.91
C VAL A 25 10.07 8.01 16.07
N LYS A 26 9.29 6.96 15.82
CA LYS A 26 8.50 6.28 16.87
C LYS A 26 9.07 4.92 17.28
N GLY A 27 10.18 4.50 16.64
CA GLY A 27 10.70 3.14 16.76
C GLY A 27 9.85 2.13 15.97
N MET A 28 10.44 1.02 15.56
CA MET A 28 9.77 -0.01 14.77
C MET A 28 8.77 -0.86 15.58
N GLY A 29 8.90 -0.90 16.90
CA GLY A 29 8.09 -1.78 17.76
C GLY A 29 8.14 -3.22 17.26
N GLY A 30 7.00 -3.93 17.34
CA GLY A 30 6.84 -5.27 16.74
C GLY A 30 6.40 -5.28 15.28
N ALA A 31 6.46 -4.14 14.56
CA ALA A 31 5.94 -4.07 13.19
C ALA A 31 6.70 -4.99 12.24
N MET A 32 8.03 -5.11 12.41
CA MET A 32 8.87 -5.99 11.60
C MET A 32 8.57 -7.46 11.86
N ASP A 33 8.37 -7.85 13.12
CA ASP A 33 7.97 -9.22 13.50
C ASP A 33 6.61 -9.58 12.88
N LEU A 34 5.63 -8.67 12.96
CA LEU A 34 4.28 -8.88 12.45
C LEU A 34 4.21 -9.09 10.92
N VAL A 35 5.08 -8.43 10.16
CA VAL A 35 5.13 -8.58 8.68
C VAL A 35 6.03 -9.71 8.21
N SER A 36 6.93 -10.20 9.07
CA SER A 36 7.77 -11.37 8.79
C SER A 36 7.13 -12.71 9.18
N ALA A 37 6.01 -12.66 9.90
CA ALA A 37 5.32 -13.84 10.43
C ALA A 37 4.96 -14.83 9.30
N PRO A 38 5.47 -16.08 9.33
CA PRO A 38 5.22 -17.06 8.27
C PRO A 38 3.73 -17.29 8.08
N LYS A 39 3.31 -17.39 6.81
CA LYS A 39 1.90 -17.64 6.41
C LYS A 39 0.92 -16.53 6.84
N SER A 40 1.38 -15.42 7.41
CA SER A 40 0.48 -14.31 7.71
C SER A 40 0.20 -13.51 6.45
N ARG A 41 -1.08 -13.38 6.11
CA ARG A 41 -1.54 -12.39 5.14
C ARG A 41 -1.46 -10.98 5.74
N VAL A 42 -0.68 -10.09 5.14
CA VAL A 42 -0.46 -8.70 5.55
C VAL A 42 -1.31 -7.77 4.70
N VAL A 43 -2.22 -7.06 5.38
CA VAL A 43 -3.08 -6.04 4.77
C VAL A 43 -2.68 -4.68 5.31
N VAL A 44 -2.42 -3.73 4.41
CA VAL A 44 -2.13 -2.35 4.77
C VAL A 44 -3.39 -1.51 4.58
N THR A 45 -3.84 -0.85 5.64
CA THR A 45 -4.92 0.14 5.60
C THR A 45 -4.33 1.54 5.72
N MET A 46 -4.52 2.38 4.71
CA MET A 46 -3.93 3.73 4.71
C MET A 46 -4.69 4.71 3.81
N THR A 47 -4.54 6.01 4.02
CA THR A 47 -4.96 6.98 3.00
C THR A 47 -4.11 6.82 1.74
N HIS A 48 -4.74 6.98 0.57
CA HIS A 48 -4.13 6.80 -0.74
C HIS A 48 -3.02 7.83 -1.00
N THR A 49 -3.29 9.07 -0.61
CA THR A 49 -2.36 10.19 -0.73
C THR A 49 -2.02 10.78 0.64
N SER A 50 -0.92 11.52 0.69
CA SER A 50 -0.56 12.39 1.79
C SER A 50 -1.46 13.64 1.81
N LYS A 51 -1.36 14.44 2.89
CA LYS A 51 -2.14 15.70 3.04
C LYS A 51 -1.83 16.73 1.95
N ASP A 52 -0.64 16.68 1.37
CA ASP A 52 -0.20 17.54 0.27
C ASP A 52 -0.58 16.99 -1.12
N GLY A 53 -1.33 15.88 -1.17
CA GLY A 53 -1.75 15.22 -2.40
C GLY A 53 -0.71 14.27 -2.99
N SER A 54 0.51 14.18 -2.43
CA SER A 54 1.53 13.26 -2.95
C SER A 54 1.10 11.79 -2.80
N PRO A 55 1.38 10.93 -3.80
CA PRO A 55 1.04 9.51 -3.74
C PRO A 55 1.82 8.81 -2.63
N LYS A 56 1.17 7.86 -1.95
CA LYS A 56 1.82 7.00 -0.95
C LYS A 56 2.08 5.57 -1.46
N ILE A 57 1.47 5.20 -2.57
CA ILE A 57 1.74 3.97 -3.30
C ILE A 57 2.71 4.32 -4.42
N LEU A 58 3.92 3.78 -4.40
CA LEU A 58 5.05 4.25 -5.21
C LEU A 58 5.72 3.09 -5.94
N GLN A 59 6.55 3.40 -6.96
CA GLN A 59 7.37 2.36 -7.59
C GLN A 59 8.33 1.72 -6.57
N GLU A 60 9.01 2.56 -5.79
CA GLU A 60 9.88 2.19 -4.67
C GLU A 60 9.66 3.16 -3.49
N ASN A 61 9.78 2.66 -2.27
CA ASN A 61 9.64 3.51 -1.09
C ASN A 61 10.86 4.41 -0.92
N THR A 62 10.62 5.65 -0.49
CA THR A 62 11.68 6.61 -0.15
C THR A 62 11.90 6.71 1.36
N LEU A 63 10.95 6.23 2.15
CA LEU A 63 11.04 6.13 3.61
C LEU A 63 11.70 4.81 4.03
N PRO A 64 12.38 4.78 5.19
CA PRO A 64 12.97 3.55 5.74
C PRO A 64 11.96 2.39 5.79
N LEU A 65 12.38 1.24 5.26
CA LEU A 65 11.54 0.06 5.18
C LEU A 65 11.24 -0.53 6.56
N THR A 66 10.04 -1.05 6.71
CA THR A 66 9.59 -1.97 7.75
C THR A 66 9.75 -3.42 7.29
N GLY A 67 9.44 -3.71 6.02
CA GLY A 67 9.54 -5.04 5.43
C GLY A 67 9.62 -4.97 3.91
N VAL A 68 10.31 -5.95 3.33
CA VAL A 68 10.49 -6.10 1.87
C VAL A 68 9.48 -7.12 1.36
N GLN A 69 8.75 -6.78 0.30
CA GLN A 69 7.76 -7.65 -0.37
C GLN A 69 6.84 -8.39 0.61
N CYS A 70 6.42 -7.70 1.67
CA CYS A 70 5.67 -8.29 2.77
C CYS A 70 4.18 -8.00 2.72
N VAL A 71 3.73 -7.04 1.90
CA VAL A 71 2.32 -6.64 1.80
C VAL A 71 1.61 -7.50 0.75
N ASP A 72 0.46 -8.09 1.12
CA ASP A 72 -0.40 -8.83 0.19
C ASP A 72 -1.52 -7.97 -0.39
N ARG A 73 -2.03 -7.01 0.38
CA ARG A 73 -3.16 -6.14 -0.02
C ARG A 73 -3.03 -4.75 0.56
N ILE A 74 -3.40 -3.76 -0.24
CA ILE A 74 -3.49 -2.34 0.15
C ILE A 74 -4.95 -1.93 0.07
N ILE A 75 -5.50 -1.41 1.16
CA ILE A 75 -6.85 -0.86 1.22
C ILE A 75 -6.72 0.63 1.53
N THR A 76 -7.30 1.46 0.66
CA THR A 76 -7.32 2.91 0.84
C THR A 76 -8.73 3.46 0.85
N ASP A 77 -8.84 4.76 1.12
CA ASP A 77 -10.05 5.57 0.95
C ASP A 77 -10.53 5.68 -0.52
N LYS A 78 -9.82 5.09 -1.48
CA LYS A 78 -10.11 5.21 -2.91
C LYS A 78 -10.22 3.88 -3.63
N CYS A 79 -9.49 2.86 -3.21
CA CYS A 79 -9.43 1.58 -3.91
C CYS A 79 -8.84 0.46 -3.05
N VAL A 80 -8.92 -0.76 -3.58
CA VAL A 80 -8.23 -1.94 -3.07
C VAL A 80 -7.26 -2.45 -4.14
N PHE A 81 -6.00 -2.63 -3.76
CA PHE A 81 -4.99 -3.32 -4.57
C PHE A 81 -4.62 -4.66 -3.95
N ASP A 82 -4.54 -5.71 -4.77
CA ASP A 82 -3.73 -6.88 -4.44
C ASP A 82 -2.30 -6.66 -4.91
N VAL A 83 -1.33 -7.14 -4.12
CA VAL A 83 0.07 -7.21 -4.53
C VAL A 83 0.31 -8.62 -5.07
N ILE A 84 0.60 -8.72 -6.36
CA ILE A 84 0.83 -9.97 -7.05
C ILE A 84 2.35 -10.20 -7.16
N PRO A 85 2.89 -11.30 -6.58
CA PRO A 85 4.30 -11.59 -6.63
C PRO A 85 4.85 -11.57 -8.05
N ASN A 86 5.96 -10.85 -8.26
CA ASN A 86 6.63 -10.66 -9.56
C ASN A 86 5.81 -9.95 -10.66
N LYS A 87 4.57 -9.50 -10.38
CA LYS A 87 3.75 -8.74 -11.35
C LYS A 87 3.47 -7.31 -10.90
N GLY A 88 3.42 -7.07 -9.59
CA GLY A 88 3.16 -5.75 -9.02
C GLY A 88 1.70 -5.62 -8.57
N LEU A 89 1.10 -4.45 -8.74
CA LEU A 89 -0.23 -4.16 -8.20
C LEU A 89 -1.35 -4.54 -9.19
N LEU A 90 -2.42 -5.11 -8.66
CA LEU A 90 -3.67 -5.40 -9.37
C LEU A 90 -4.83 -4.67 -8.68
N LEU A 91 -5.44 -3.71 -9.38
CA LEU A 91 -6.62 -2.98 -8.90
C LEU A 91 -7.81 -3.94 -8.84
N ARG A 92 -8.33 -4.16 -7.63
CA ARG A 92 -9.44 -5.08 -7.35
C ARG A 92 -10.77 -4.37 -7.14
N GLU A 93 -10.74 -3.28 -6.41
CA GLU A 93 -11.96 -2.55 -6.06
C GLU A 93 -11.72 -1.04 -6.19
N LEU A 94 -12.74 -0.32 -6.62
CA LEU A 94 -12.83 1.13 -6.60
C LEU A 94 -13.82 1.55 -5.53
N SER A 95 -13.50 2.57 -4.76
CA SER A 95 -14.49 3.22 -3.90
C SER A 95 -15.49 4.00 -4.75
N TYR A 96 -16.71 4.16 -4.26
CA TYR A 96 -17.78 4.87 -4.94
C TYR A 96 -17.34 6.21 -5.54
N GLY A 97 -17.59 6.37 -6.84
CA GLY A 97 -17.27 7.60 -7.59
C GLY A 97 -15.78 7.77 -7.95
N GLN A 98 -14.91 6.80 -7.66
CA GLN A 98 -13.56 6.76 -8.21
C GLN A 98 -13.55 6.11 -9.60
N THR A 99 -12.61 6.54 -10.44
CA THR A 99 -12.38 5.95 -11.76
C THR A 99 -10.97 5.38 -11.82
N VAL A 100 -10.72 4.43 -12.72
CA VAL A 100 -9.37 3.89 -12.92
C VAL A 100 -8.37 5.01 -13.22
N ASP A 101 -8.77 6.02 -13.99
CA ASP A 101 -7.90 7.15 -14.33
C ASP A 101 -7.62 8.06 -13.12
N SER A 102 -8.58 8.27 -12.21
CA SER A 102 -8.32 9.00 -10.96
C SER A 102 -7.33 8.25 -10.06
N ILE A 103 -7.42 6.92 -10.01
CA ILE A 103 -6.46 6.08 -9.28
C ILE A 103 -5.08 6.15 -9.93
N ARG A 104 -4.97 6.04 -11.26
CA ARG A 104 -3.70 6.21 -11.99
C ARG A 104 -3.07 7.57 -11.71
N ALA A 105 -3.85 8.64 -11.73
CA ALA A 105 -3.36 9.99 -11.46
C ALA A 105 -2.89 10.20 -10.01
N SER A 106 -3.35 9.38 -9.07
CA SER A 106 -2.99 9.49 -7.64
C SER A 106 -2.14 8.32 -7.11
N THR A 107 -1.64 7.45 -7.99
CA THR A 107 -0.73 6.34 -7.69
C THR A 107 0.62 6.60 -8.36
N GLY A 108 1.73 6.48 -7.62
CA GLY A 108 3.09 6.74 -8.10
C GLY A 108 3.75 5.56 -8.82
N CYS A 109 2.99 4.58 -9.31
CA CYS A 109 3.46 3.44 -10.08
C CYS A 109 2.37 2.90 -11.01
N SER A 110 2.77 2.10 -12.00
CA SER A 110 1.84 1.38 -12.85
C SER A 110 1.16 0.24 -12.09
N PHE A 111 -0.04 -0.12 -12.52
CA PHE A 111 -0.80 -1.28 -12.02
C PHE A 111 -1.68 -1.85 -13.12
N GLU A 112 -2.01 -3.13 -12.98
CA GLU A 112 -3.01 -3.80 -13.82
C GLU A 112 -4.41 -3.61 -13.23
N VAL A 113 -5.44 -3.69 -14.06
CA VAL A 113 -6.84 -3.64 -13.62
C VAL A 113 -7.43 -5.04 -13.74
N ALA A 114 -8.02 -5.53 -12.66
CA ALA A 114 -8.68 -6.82 -12.68
C ALA A 114 -9.86 -6.80 -13.67
N SER A 115 -10.04 -7.89 -14.42
CA SER A 115 -11.17 -8.03 -15.36
C SER A 115 -12.53 -8.00 -14.67
N ASP A 116 -12.53 -8.34 -13.38
CA ASP A 116 -13.66 -8.37 -12.47
C ASP A 116 -13.59 -7.24 -11.42
N VAL A 117 -12.95 -6.11 -11.75
CA VAL A 117 -12.89 -4.96 -10.84
C VAL A 117 -14.29 -4.55 -10.39
N ALA A 118 -14.49 -4.48 -9.08
CA ALA A 118 -15.78 -4.13 -8.48
C ALA A 118 -15.78 -2.68 -7.97
N GLU A 119 -16.97 -2.10 -7.86
CA GLU A 119 -17.19 -0.88 -7.08
C GLU A 119 -17.64 -1.27 -5.67
N THR A 120 -17.05 -0.64 -4.67
CA THR A 120 -17.32 -0.85 -3.24
C THR A 120 -17.74 0.48 -2.60
N TYR A 121 -18.62 0.38 -1.60
CA TYR A 121 -19.29 1.49 -0.91
C TYR A 121 -18.33 2.52 -0.29
#